data_AF-A0A399Q7B7-F1
#
_entry.id   AF-A0A399Q7B7-F1
#
_cell.length_a   1.000
_cell.length_b   1.000
_cell.length_c   1.000
_cell.angle_alpha   90.00
_cell.angle_beta   90.00
_cell.angle_gamma   90.00
#
_symmetry.space_group_name_H-M   'P 1'
#
loop_
_entity.id
_entity.type
_entity.pdbx_description
1 polymer ?
#
loop_
_entity_poly.entity_id
_entity_poly.type
_entity_poly.pdbx_seq_one_letter_code
_entity_poly.pdbx_strand_id
1 'polypeptide(L)'
;MTIPSTTNHLSTPLGITDPLLLRVLREHVNQINQLAEGRITAFYSALTAAPTSGPWMQGDSVKNSAPSELGTSGSKYVIEGWTCVASGTPGTWVPRRFLTGN
;
A
#
# COMPACT_ATOMS: atom_id res chain seq x y z
N MET A 1 -4.07 50.51 -31.97
CA MET A 1 -3.54 49.12 -31.97
C MET A 1 -3.77 48.56 -30.58
N THR A 2 -4.88 47.87 -30.40
CA THR A 2 -5.37 47.38 -29.10
C THR A 2 -4.86 45.97 -28.90
N ILE A 3 -4.11 45.73 -27.81
CA ILE A 3 -3.57 44.40 -27.48
C ILE A 3 -4.74 43.52 -27.00
N PRO A 4 -4.93 42.30 -27.51
CA PRO A 4 -6.01 41.43 -27.04
C PRO A 4 -5.71 40.98 -25.61
N SER A 5 -6.71 41.12 -24.73
CA SER A 5 -6.65 40.64 -23.36
C SER A 5 -6.44 39.12 -23.36
N THR A 6 -5.33 38.66 -22.82
CA THR A 6 -5.11 37.24 -22.54
C THR A 6 -6.12 36.82 -21.47
N THR A 7 -7.23 36.23 -21.90
CA THR A 7 -8.14 35.52 -21.01
C THR A 7 -7.33 34.45 -20.27
N ASN A 8 -7.12 34.66 -18.97
CA ASN A 8 -6.58 33.64 -18.08
C ASN A 8 -7.54 32.44 -18.13
N HIS A 9 -7.18 31.42 -18.91
CA HIS A 9 -7.93 30.15 -19.04
C HIS A 9 -7.93 29.30 -17.76
N LEU A 10 -7.38 29.83 -16.66
CA LEU A 10 -7.33 29.19 -15.34
C LEU A 10 -8.50 29.58 -14.43
N SER A 11 -9.54 30.24 -14.95
CA SER A 11 -10.65 30.76 -14.13
C SER A 11 -11.87 29.84 -13.99
N THR A 12 -11.82 28.59 -14.43
CA THR A 12 -12.77 27.57 -13.97
C THR A 12 -12.13 26.71 -12.89
N PRO A 13 -12.71 26.60 -11.68
CA PRO A 13 -12.34 25.54 -10.76
C PRO A 13 -12.78 24.22 -11.39
N LEU A 14 -11.90 23.62 -12.19
CA LEU A 14 -12.13 22.34 -12.89
C LEU A 14 -12.60 21.26 -11.90
N GLY A 15 -12.18 21.34 -10.64
CA GLY A 15 -12.57 20.41 -9.58
C GLY A 15 -14.04 20.47 -9.11
N ILE A 16 -14.84 21.49 -9.49
CA ILE A 16 -16.24 21.62 -9.02
C ILE A 16 -17.26 21.27 -10.10
N THR A 17 -16.90 21.48 -11.38
CA THR A 17 -17.82 21.30 -12.51
C THR A 17 -17.74 19.91 -13.15
N ASP A 18 -16.63 19.20 -12.97
CA ASP A 18 -16.49 17.81 -13.42
C ASP A 18 -16.71 16.81 -12.26
N PRO A 19 -17.84 16.07 -12.24
CA PRO A 19 -18.13 15.11 -11.19
C PRO A 19 -17.15 13.92 -11.15
N LEU A 20 -16.52 13.55 -12.28
CA LEU A 20 -15.51 12.49 -12.33
C LEU A 20 -14.21 12.95 -11.69
N LEU A 21 -13.77 14.17 -12.03
CA LEU A 21 -12.58 14.75 -11.40
C LEU A 21 -12.77 14.90 -9.89
N LEU A 22 -13.94 15.37 -9.44
CA LEU A 22 -14.24 15.49 -8.02
C LEU A 22 -14.25 14.14 -7.30
N ARG A 23 -14.75 13.07 -7.94
CA ARG A 23 -14.69 11.71 -7.39
C ARG A 23 -13.24 11.25 -7.22
N VAL A 24 -12.44 11.36 -8.27
CA VAL A 24 -11.02 10.96 -8.26
C VAL A 24 -10.27 11.73 -7.17
N LEU A 25 -10.44 13.05 -7.08
CA LEU A 25 -9.80 13.86 -6.05
C LEU A 25 -10.19 13.44 -4.62
N ARG A 26 -11.45 13.10 -4.37
CA ARG A 26 -11.89 12.58 -3.06
C ARG A 26 -11.26 11.22 -2.74
N GLU A 27 -11.21 10.32 -3.72
CA GLU A 27 -10.57 9.00 -3.55
C GLU A 27 -9.08 9.16 -3.20
N HIS A 28 -8.37 10.11 -3.82
CA HIS A 28 -6.97 10.40 -3.52
C HIS A 28 -6.79 11.06 -2.13
N VAL A 29 -7.62 12.03 -1.77
CA VAL A 29 -7.58 12.67 -0.44
C VAL A 29 -7.79 11.62 0.66
N ASN A 30 -8.72 10.68 0.49
CA ASN A 30 -8.91 9.60 1.45
C ASN A 30 -7.64 8.75 1.60
N GLN A 31 -6.98 8.39 0.50
CA GLN A 31 -5.72 7.65 0.56
C GLN A 31 -4.61 8.45 1.27
N ILE A 32 -4.49 9.75 0.98
CA ILE A 32 -3.50 10.63 1.62
C ILE A 32 -3.76 10.78 3.11
N ASN A 33 -5.02 10.96 3.52
CA ASN A 33 -5.38 11.05 4.93
C ASN A 33 -5.04 9.76 5.69
N GLN A 34 -5.33 8.59 5.09
CA GLN A 34 -4.94 7.30 5.67
C GLN A 34 -3.41 7.19 5.81
N LEU A 35 -2.63 7.65 4.82
CA LEU A 35 -1.17 7.68 4.90
C LEU A 35 -0.66 8.63 6.00
N ALA A 36 -1.26 9.82 6.13
CA ALA A 36 -0.92 10.79 7.18
C ALA A 36 -1.20 10.26 8.59
N GLU A 37 -2.24 9.43 8.74
CA GLU A 37 -2.57 8.69 9.97
C GLU A 37 -1.69 7.44 10.19
N GLY A 38 -0.68 7.23 9.35
CA GLY A 38 0.25 6.09 9.44
C GLY A 38 -0.32 4.78 8.88
N ARG A 39 -1.50 4.82 8.26
CA ARG A 39 -2.16 3.65 7.68
C ARG A 39 -1.79 3.50 6.21
N ILE A 40 -0.90 2.55 5.91
CA ILE A 40 -0.51 2.22 4.54
C ILE A 40 -1.41 1.13 4.00
N THR A 41 -2.44 1.51 3.22
CA THR A 41 -3.30 0.58 2.45
C THR A 41 -2.88 0.51 0.98
N ALA A 42 -1.56 0.43 0.73
CA ALA A 42 -0.99 0.45 -0.63
C ALA A 42 -0.55 -0.94 -1.15
N PHE A 43 -0.66 -1.98 -0.31
CA PHE A 43 -0.26 -3.33 -0.68
C PHE A 43 -1.46 -4.13 -1.19
N TYR A 44 -1.72 -4.05 -2.49
CA TYR A 44 -2.74 -4.87 -3.16
C TYR A 44 -2.40 -6.37 -3.15
N SER A 45 -1.15 -6.72 -2.84
CA SER A 45 -0.66 -8.08 -2.68
C SER A 45 -0.57 -8.54 -1.22
N ALA A 46 -1.16 -7.81 -0.25
CA ALA A 46 -1.16 -8.25 1.13
C ALA A 46 -1.98 -9.54 1.30
N LEU A 47 -1.42 -10.55 1.97
CA LEU A 47 -2.02 -11.86 2.16
C LEU A 47 -2.04 -12.23 3.64
N THR A 48 -2.92 -13.17 4.01
CA THR A 48 -2.98 -13.74 5.36
C THR A 48 -1.94 -14.84 5.60
N ALA A 49 -1.29 -15.31 4.54
CA ALA A 49 -0.22 -16.32 4.55
C ALA A 49 0.78 -16.06 3.42
N ALA A 50 1.93 -16.75 3.46
CA ALA A 50 2.89 -16.73 2.36
C ALA A 50 2.22 -17.18 1.03
N PRO A 51 2.58 -16.57 -0.12
CA PRO A 51 2.05 -16.99 -1.41
C PRO A 51 2.24 -18.48 -1.69
N THR A 52 1.17 -19.15 -2.14
CA THR A 52 1.16 -20.56 -2.54
C THR A 52 1.04 -20.76 -4.05
N SER A 53 0.92 -19.68 -4.82
CA SER A 53 0.80 -19.68 -6.28
C SER A 53 1.38 -18.39 -6.88
N GLY A 54 1.53 -18.35 -8.21
CA GLY A 54 2.05 -17.20 -8.95
C GLY A 54 3.57 -17.22 -9.13
N PRO A 55 4.10 -16.57 -10.18
CA PRO A 55 5.54 -16.43 -10.37
C PRO A 55 6.09 -15.36 -9.42
N TRP A 56 7.08 -15.73 -8.62
CA TRP A 56 7.75 -14.82 -7.69
C TRP A 56 9.26 -14.90 -7.85
N MET A 57 9.93 -13.78 -7.66
CA MET A 57 11.38 -13.65 -7.74
C MET A 57 11.97 -13.49 -6.34
N GLN A 58 13.18 -14.01 -6.15
CA GLN A 58 13.96 -13.76 -4.94
C GLN A 58 14.06 -12.24 -4.68
N GLY A 59 13.78 -11.84 -3.44
CA GLY A 59 13.72 -10.44 -3.01
C GLY A 59 12.30 -9.87 -2.96
N ASP A 60 11.31 -10.51 -3.62
CA ASP A 60 9.91 -10.09 -3.52
C ASP A 60 9.42 -10.15 -2.06
N SER A 61 8.52 -9.24 -1.72
CA SER A 61 7.96 -9.16 -0.38
C SER A 61 6.44 -9.06 -0.41
N VAL A 62 5.81 -9.72 0.55
CA VAL A 62 4.37 -9.68 0.77
C VAL A 62 4.10 -9.27 2.21
N LYS A 63 3.19 -8.33 2.41
CA LYS A 63 2.77 -7.86 3.73
C LYS A 63 1.73 -8.83 4.31
N ASN A 64 1.81 -9.10 5.61
CA ASN A 64 0.76 -9.82 6.32
C ASN A 64 -0.43 -8.87 6.56
N SER A 65 -1.60 -9.21 6.03
CA SER A 65 -2.84 -8.43 6.21
C SER A 65 -3.56 -8.70 7.53
N ALA A 66 -3.19 -9.76 8.26
CA ALA A 66 -3.75 -10.13 9.55
C ALA A 66 -2.65 -10.52 10.55
N PRO A 67 -1.81 -9.56 10.99
CA PRO A 67 -0.75 -9.83 11.96
C PRO A 67 -1.36 -10.26 13.31
N SER A 68 -0.81 -11.34 13.86
CA SER A 68 -1.10 -11.83 15.22
C SER A 68 0.19 -12.10 15.97
N GLU A 69 0.12 -12.03 17.30
CA GLU A 69 1.25 -12.36 18.16
C GLU A 69 1.33 -13.88 18.35
N LEU A 70 2.51 -14.43 18.12
CA LEU A 70 2.83 -15.85 18.17
C LEU A 70 4.02 -16.10 19.08
N GLY A 71 4.27 -17.36 19.42
CA GLY A 71 5.38 -17.77 20.27
C GLY A 71 5.00 -17.98 21.73
N THR A 72 6.01 -18.22 22.56
CA THR A 72 5.88 -18.41 24.01
C THR A 72 6.32 -17.16 24.77
N SER A 73 5.93 -17.06 26.04
CA SER A 73 6.44 -16.01 26.93
C SER A 73 7.97 -15.93 26.89
N GLY A 74 8.52 -14.72 26.79
CA GLY A 74 9.94 -14.42 26.65
C GLY A 74 10.49 -14.52 25.23
N SER A 75 9.69 -14.95 24.25
CA SER A 75 10.10 -15.07 22.85
C SER A 75 8.98 -14.78 21.86
N LYS A 76 8.01 -13.95 22.26
CA LYS A 76 6.89 -13.62 21.39
C LYS A 76 7.31 -12.74 20.21
N TYR A 77 6.61 -12.94 19.10
CA TYR A 77 6.85 -12.21 17.86
C TYR A 77 5.57 -12.02 17.05
N VAL A 78 5.58 -11.04 16.15
CA VAL A 78 4.60 -10.87 15.08
C VAL A 78 5.25 -11.18 13.73
N ILE A 79 4.45 -11.72 12.81
CA ILE A 79 4.86 -11.86 11.40
C ILE A 79 4.34 -10.66 10.63
N GLU A 80 5.23 -9.76 10.24
CA GLU A 80 4.90 -8.54 9.49
C GLU A 80 4.67 -8.82 8.00
N GLY A 81 5.23 -9.93 7.51
CA GLY A 81 5.07 -10.42 6.15
C GLY A 81 6.08 -11.51 5.81
N TRP A 82 6.25 -11.77 4.52
CA TRP A 82 7.16 -12.78 4.00
C TRP A 82 8.08 -12.19 2.94
N THR A 83 9.28 -12.76 2.81
CA THR A 83 10.24 -12.46 1.75
C THR A 83 10.54 -13.72 0.96
N CYS A 84 10.54 -13.60 -0.37
CA CYS A 84 10.91 -14.68 -1.27
C CYS A 84 12.44 -14.84 -1.25
N VAL A 85 12.94 -15.99 -0.81
CA VAL A 85 14.38 -16.30 -0.74
C VAL A 85 14.88 -17.13 -1.91
N ALA A 86 13.97 -17.72 -2.70
CA ALA A 86 14.28 -18.41 -3.94
C ALA A 86 13.12 -18.27 -4.92
N SER A 87 13.39 -17.88 -6.17
CA SER A 87 12.38 -17.68 -7.22
C SER A 87 11.63 -18.98 -7.55
N GLY A 88 10.35 -18.89 -7.97
CA GLY A 88 9.55 -20.06 -8.36
C GLY A 88 8.05 -19.79 -8.54
N THR A 89 7.28 -20.88 -8.68
CA THR A 89 5.81 -20.86 -8.83
C THR A 89 5.13 -21.84 -7.85
N PRO A 90 4.99 -21.48 -6.56
CA PRO A 90 5.47 -20.25 -5.93
C PRO A 90 6.97 -20.30 -5.62
N GLY A 91 7.56 -19.14 -5.33
CA GLY A 91 8.91 -19.09 -4.76
C GLY A 91 8.97 -19.68 -3.34
N THR A 92 10.17 -19.73 -2.76
CA THR A 92 10.38 -20.12 -1.34
C THR A 92 10.26 -18.90 -0.45
N TRP A 93 9.44 -18.98 0.60
CA TRP A 93 9.11 -17.84 1.45
C TRP A 93 9.57 -18.02 2.89
N VAL A 94 10.15 -16.97 3.46
CA VAL A 94 10.54 -16.91 4.88
C VAL A 94 9.76 -15.80 5.57
N PRO A 95 9.21 -16.04 6.78
CA PRO A 95 8.51 -15.01 7.55
C PRO A 95 9.48 -13.97 8.12
N ARG A 96 9.14 -12.69 7.96
CA ARG A 96 9.80 -11.56 8.62
C ARG A 96 9.21 -11.39 10.01
N ARG A 97 9.92 -11.90 11.02
CA ARG A 97 9.50 -11.90 12.42
C ARG A 97 10.04 -10.67 13.15
N PHE A 98 9.18 -10.01 13.90
CA PHE A 98 9.53 -8.92 14.79
C PHE A 98 9.20 -9.33 16.23
N LEU A 99 10.22 -9.33 17.11
CA LEU A 99 10.02 -9.63 18.53
C LEU A 99 9.15 -8.54 19.18
N THR A 100 8.20 -8.94 20.01
CA THR A 100 7.30 -8.00 20.70
C THR A 100 7.78 -7.60 22.09
N GLY A 101 8.83 -8.26 22.60
CA GLY A 101 9.45 -7.91 23.88
C GLY A 101 8.72 -8.43 25.12
N ASN A 102 7.82 -9.41 24.97
CA ASN A 102 7.20 -10.15 26.09
C ASN A 102 7.45 -11.65 26.02
#